data_AF-A0A9P8DCV5-F1
#
_entry.id   AF-A0A9P8DCV5-F1
#
_cell.length_a   1.000
_cell.length_b   1.000
_cell.length_c   1.000
_cell.angle_alpha   90.00
_cell.angle_beta   90.00
_cell.angle_gamma   90.00
#
_symmetry.space_group_name_H-M   'P 1'
#
loop_
_entity.id
_entity.type
_entity.pdbx_description
1 polymer ?
#
loop_
_entity_poly.entity_id
_entity_poly.type
_entity_poly.pdbx_seq_one_letter_code
_entity_poly.pdbx_strand_id
1 'polypeptide(L)'
;MGDGGYGAASSGARPSVKDLVKLYSSFIKSINFQFSGSAIPNDALPSSLVLFHQGSHPGSLIFVALLPKTETVILVLTNSFALNDAADWIGQLIIEEIVNVPSKLRTDFVGMAEATVAENLKWYPLVVDELEKGRKAGMSRKPLTEYHRFKIDVKLVGDKLYWLMRGLETEMFELAHYDEDTFRWLQPRDELVRNGRRAGRNQGATFWKVKFEASESATINKLIWVPDSELPPIIYTKS
;
A
#
# COMPACT_ATOMS: atom_id res chain seq x y z
N MET A 1 -7.81 -1.62 -15.51
CA MET A 1 -7.68 -0.59 -14.45
C MET A 1 -6.92 0.59 -15.04
N GLY A 2 -7.63 1.67 -15.33
CA GLY A 2 -7.14 2.89 -15.98
C GLY A 2 -8.24 3.96 -16.03
N ASP A 3 -9.50 3.53 -16.09
CA ASP A 3 -10.63 4.43 -16.33
C ASP A 3 -11.21 5.12 -15.08
N GLY A 4 -10.47 5.14 -13.97
CA GLY A 4 -10.96 5.66 -12.68
C GLY A 4 -10.08 6.71 -12.01
N GLY A 5 -9.14 7.32 -12.74
CA GLY A 5 -8.35 8.48 -12.30
C GLY A 5 -7.27 8.24 -11.23
N TYR A 6 -7.31 7.13 -10.49
CA TYR A 6 -6.28 6.79 -9.50
C TYR A 6 -5.09 6.09 -10.15
N GLY A 7 -3.90 6.68 -9.99
CA GLY A 7 -2.63 6.08 -10.36
C GLY A 7 -2.25 6.22 -11.83
N ALA A 8 -3.09 6.72 -12.75
CA ALA A 8 -2.80 6.66 -14.18
C ALA A 8 -1.40 7.20 -14.58
N ALA A 9 -1.07 8.42 -14.14
CA ALA A 9 0.24 9.02 -14.39
C ALA A 9 1.32 8.62 -13.36
N SER A 10 0.93 8.23 -12.14
CA SER A 10 1.87 7.97 -11.04
C SER A 10 2.24 6.49 -10.84
N SER A 11 1.42 5.55 -11.32
CA SER A 11 1.54 4.13 -11.00
C SER A 11 0.80 3.18 -11.96
N GLY A 12 0.16 3.67 -13.02
CA GLY A 12 -0.75 2.90 -13.87
C GLY A 12 -0.06 2.07 -14.96
N ALA A 13 1.25 2.27 -15.15
CA ALA A 13 2.02 1.59 -16.18
C ALA A 13 2.14 0.07 -15.89
N ARG A 14 1.96 -0.75 -16.93
CA ARG A 14 2.13 -2.22 -16.88
C ARG A 14 3.13 -2.70 -17.93
N PRO A 15 4.42 -2.32 -17.80
CA PRO A 15 5.45 -2.69 -18.77
C PRO A 15 5.93 -4.12 -18.56
N SER A 16 6.49 -4.74 -19.61
CA SER A 16 7.28 -5.97 -19.45
C SER A 16 8.70 -5.65 -18.96
N VAL A 17 9.44 -6.66 -18.48
CA VAL A 17 10.86 -6.50 -18.14
C VAL A 17 11.65 -5.93 -19.32
N LYS A 18 11.36 -6.39 -20.54
CA LYS A 18 12.02 -5.92 -21.77
C LYS A 18 11.77 -4.42 -22.02
N ASP A 19 10.54 -3.97 -21.79
CA ASP A 19 10.18 -2.55 -21.95
C ASP A 19 10.87 -1.69 -20.90
N LEU A 20 10.91 -2.16 -19.65
CA LEU A 20 11.62 -1.47 -18.57
C LEU A 20 13.11 -1.37 -18.83
N VAL A 21 13.76 -2.47 -19.24
CA VAL A 21 15.18 -2.46 -19.61
C VAL A 21 15.43 -1.44 -20.71
N LYS A 22 14.60 -1.42 -21.77
CA LYS A 22 14.74 -0.45 -22.86
C LYS A 22 14.59 0.98 -22.36
N LEU A 23 13.55 1.26 -21.57
CA LEU A 23 13.27 2.59 -21.03
C LEU A 23 14.41 3.11 -20.14
N TYR A 24 14.82 2.31 -19.15
CA TYR A 24 15.84 2.72 -18.20
C TYR A 24 17.24 2.75 -18.81
N SER A 25 17.52 1.93 -19.84
CA SER A 25 18.73 2.04 -20.66
C SER A 25 18.78 3.35 -21.46
N SER A 26 17.64 3.89 -21.88
CA SER A 26 17.58 5.22 -22.49
C SER A 26 17.83 6.31 -21.44
N PHE A 27 17.25 6.20 -20.25
CA PHE A 27 17.45 7.18 -19.17
C PHE A 27 18.90 7.26 -18.72
N ILE A 28 19.59 6.15 -18.51
CA ILE A 28 20.99 6.18 -18.06
C ILE A 28 21.91 6.87 -19.09
N LYS A 29 21.67 6.64 -20.39
CA LYS A 29 22.39 7.34 -21.48
C LYS A 29 22.10 8.84 -21.49
N SER A 30 20.84 9.22 -21.33
CA SER A 30 20.44 10.63 -21.25
C SER A 30 21.03 11.33 -20.02
N ILE A 31 21.07 10.66 -18.88
CA ILE A 31 21.69 11.14 -17.64
C ILE A 31 23.19 11.37 -17.89
N ASN A 32 23.90 10.35 -18.38
CA ASN A 32 25.33 10.49 -18.70
C ASN A 32 25.60 11.64 -19.68
N PHE A 33 24.75 11.83 -20.70
CA PHE A 33 24.86 12.95 -21.63
C PHE A 33 24.59 14.31 -20.98
N GLN A 34 23.60 14.44 -20.10
CA GLN A 34 23.31 15.70 -19.41
C GLN A 34 24.42 16.08 -18.41
N PHE A 35 25.01 15.08 -17.74
CA PHE A 35 26.06 15.29 -16.75
C PHE A 35 27.48 15.26 -17.34
N SER A 36 27.66 15.01 -18.64
CA SER A 36 29.01 15.00 -19.27
C SER A 36 29.73 16.35 -19.29
N GLY A 37 29.06 17.44 -18.88
CA GLY A 37 29.63 18.79 -18.77
C GLY A 37 29.46 19.45 -17.40
N SER A 38 28.81 18.79 -16.45
CA SER A 38 28.64 19.28 -15.07
C SER A 38 29.45 18.38 -14.15
N ALA A 39 30.23 18.95 -13.24
CA ALA A 39 30.94 18.17 -12.24
C ALA A 39 29.92 17.34 -11.44
N ILE A 40 29.79 16.05 -11.76
CA ILE A 40 29.37 15.08 -10.75
C ILE A 40 30.36 15.30 -9.60
N PRO A 41 29.92 15.62 -8.37
CA PRO A 41 30.82 15.91 -7.27
C PRO A 41 31.80 14.75 -7.12
N ASN A 42 33.01 14.99 -7.59
CA ASN A 42 34.14 14.09 -7.50
C ASN A 42 35.00 14.66 -6.37
N ASP A 43 35.60 13.75 -5.61
CA ASP A 43 36.85 13.97 -4.89
C ASP A 43 36.77 14.42 -3.42
N ALA A 44 36.08 13.64 -2.58
CA ALA A 44 36.50 13.53 -1.17
C ALA A 44 36.16 12.18 -0.49
N LEU A 45 35.18 11.43 -1.00
CA LEU A 45 34.85 10.06 -0.56
C LEU A 45 34.62 9.18 -1.81
N PRO A 46 34.81 7.86 -1.76
CA PRO A 46 34.44 6.96 -2.85
C PRO A 46 32.91 6.81 -2.91
N SER A 47 32.20 7.92 -3.13
CA SER A 47 30.74 7.92 -3.26
C SER A 47 30.37 7.60 -4.71
N SER A 48 29.56 6.57 -4.90
CA SER A 48 28.95 6.26 -6.19
C SER A 48 27.54 6.85 -6.24
N LEU A 49 27.24 7.63 -7.27
CA LEU A 49 25.88 8.14 -7.50
C LEU A 49 24.96 6.96 -7.87
N VAL A 50 23.87 6.82 -7.12
CA VAL A 50 22.78 5.89 -7.41
C VAL A 50 21.50 6.70 -7.55
N LEU A 51 20.81 6.57 -8.67
CA LEU A 51 19.48 7.13 -8.88
C LEU A 51 18.50 5.96 -8.82
N PHE A 52 17.51 6.01 -7.93
CA PHE A 52 16.60 4.89 -7.76
C PHE A 52 15.15 5.32 -7.64
N HIS A 53 14.25 4.38 -7.93
CA HIS A 53 12.82 4.52 -7.76
C HIS A 53 12.22 3.19 -7.30
N GLN A 54 11.24 3.27 -6.41
CA GLN A 54 10.52 2.13 -5.88
C GLN A 54 9.04 2.24 -6.22
N GLY A 55 8.37 1.09 -6.33
CA GLY A 55 6.94 1.03 -6.52
C GLY A 55 6.33 -0.14 -5.78
N SER A 56 5.13 0.08 -5.27
CA SER A 56 4.34 -0.92 -4.56
C SER A 56 2.94 -0.93 -5.15
N HIS A 57 2.54 -2.04 -5.73
CA HIS A 57 1.19 -2.32 -6.18
C HIS A 57 0.62 -3.55 -5.46
N PRO A 58 -0.71 -3.68 -5.37
CA PRO A 58 -1.35 -4.92 -4.95
C PRO A 58 -0.73 -6.13 -5.66
N GLY A 59 -0.07 -7.00 -4.88
CA GLY A 59 0.58 -8.20 -5.40
C GLY A 59 1.90 -7.99 -6.17
N SER A 60 2.53 -6.81 -6.12
CA SER A 60 3.82 -6.59 -6.79
C SER A 60 4.65 -5.47 -6.15
N LEU A 61 5.95 -5.71 -5.99
CA LEU A 61 6.94 -4.70 -5.64
C LEU A 61 7.95 -4.54 -6.79
N ILE A 62 8.37 -3.31 -7.05
CA ILE A 62 9.40 -2.97 -8.02
C ILE A 62 10.47 -2.10 -7.36
N PHE A 63 11.72 -2.42 -7.68
CA PHE A 63 12.87 -1.55 -7.43
C PHE A 63 13.62 -1.34 -8.74
N VAL A 64 13.98 -0.10 -9.00
CA VAL A 64 14.83 0.27 -10.12
C VAL A 64 15.96 1.15 -9.62
N ALA A 65 17.20 0.83 -10.01
CA ALA A 65 18.34 1.70 -9.79
C ALA A 65 19.18 1.88 -11.06
N LEU A 66 19.72 3.08 -11.22
CA LEU A 66 20.65 3.48 -12.27
C LEU A 66 21.97 3.86 -11.60
N LEU A 67 23.06 3.28 -12.09
CA LEU A 67 24.42 3.58 -11.66
C LEU A 67 25.16 4.19 -12.86
N PRO A 68 25.12 5.52 -13.02
CA PRO A 68 25.63 6.20 -14.22
C PRO A 68 27.10 5.88 -14.52
N LYS A 69 27.93 5.82 -13.47
CA LYS A 69 29.38 5.55 -13.55
C LYS A 69 29.71 4.19 -14.18
N THR A 70 28.91 3.17 -13.91
CA THR A 70 29.12 1.80 -14.42
C THR A 70 28.17 1.47 -15.56
N GLU A 71 27.40 2.45 -16.04
CA GLU A 71 26.32 2.27 -17.02
C GLU A 71 25.39 1.09 -16.70
N THR A 72 25.13 0.88 -15.40
CA THR A 72 24.37 -0.28 -14.93
C THR A 72 22.94 0.10 -14.58
N VAL A 73 22.00 -0.75 -15.00
CA VAL A 73 20.59 -0.69 -14.61
C VAL A 73 20.25 -1.94 -13.80
N ILE A 74 19.71 -1.74 -12.60
CA ILE A 74 19.22 -2.82 -11.74
C ILE A 74 17.70 -2.76 -11.76
N LEU A 75 17.06 -3.89 -12.07
CA LEU A 75 15.61 -4.05 -12.03
C LEU A 75 15.29 -5.27 -11.16
N VAL A 76 14.54 -5.04 -10.09
CA VAL A 76 13.99 -6.12 -9.26
C VAL A 76 12.48 -6.02 -9.32
N LEU A 77 11.84 -7.10 -9.76
CA LEU A 77 10.39 -7.21 -9.88
C LEU A 77 9.94 -8.43 -9.11
N THR A 78 8.95 -8.23 -8.25
CA THR A 78 8.30 -9.32 -7.53
C THR A 78 6.82 -9.36 -7.90
N ASN A 79 6.27 -10.57 -7.99
CA ASN A 79 4.85 -10.85 -8.24
C ASN A 79 4.11 -11.27 -6.96
N SER A 80 4.62 -10.83 -5.81
CA SER A 80 3.98 -11.05 -4.52
C SER A 80 4.15 -9.82 -3.64
N PHE A 81 3.26 -9.67 -2.66
CA PHE A 81 3.42 -8.67 -1.62
C PHE A 81 4.16 -9.32 -0.45
N ALA A 82 5.47 -9.10 -0.37
CA ALA A 82 6.29 -9.67 0.68
C ALA A 82 5.94 -9.09 2.07
N LEU A 83 6.38 -9.77 3.12
CA LEU A 83 6.23 -9.31 4.51
C LEU A 83 7.18 -8.14 4.85
N ASN A 84 8.03 -7.76 3.90
CA ASN A 84 9.04 -6.74 3.97
C ASN A 84 9.20 -6.09 2.58
N ASP A 85 10.11 -5.13 2.45
CA ASP A 85 10.40 -4.49 1.16
C ASP A 85 11.43 -5.30 0.35
N ALA A 86 11.07 -6.54 -0.01
CA ALA A 86 11.99 -7.50 -0.61
C ALA A 86 12.63 -6.99 -1.91
N ALA A 87 11.86 -6.33 -2.77
CA ALA A 87 12.38 -5.84 -4.05
C ALA A 87 13.48 -4.79 -3.84
N ASP A 88 13.26 -3.88 -2.90
CA ASP A 88 14.22 -2.85 -2.52
C ASP A 88 15.49 -3.44 -1.93
N TRP A 89 15.36 -4.34 -0.95
CA TRP A 89 16.53 -4.90 -0.28
C TRP A 89 17.37 -5.78 -1.19
N ILE A 90 16.75 -6.54 -2.09
CA ILE A 90 17.48 -7.26 -3.14
C ILE A 90 18.20 -6.25 -4.05
N GLY A 91 17.54 -5.16 -4.41
CA GLY A 91 18.13 -4.08 -5.21
C GLY A 91 19.35 -3.45 -4.55
N GLN A 92 19.23 -3.11 -3.27
CA GLN A 92 20.32 -2.54 -2.47
C GLN A 92 21.46 -3.53 -2.25
N LEU A 93 21.17 -4.82 -2.03
CA LEU A 93 22.19 -5.88 -1.97
C LEU A 93 23.01 -5.94 -3.26
N ILE A 94 22.35 -5.89 -4.42
CA ILE A 94 23.02 -5.88 -5.73
C ILE A 94 23.86 -4.61 -5.90
N ILE A 95 23.36 -3.45 -5.43
CA ILE A 95 24.12 -2.20 -5.44
C ILE A 95 25.40 -2.33 -4.59
N GLU A 96 25.30 -2.84 -3.36
CA GLU A 96 26.45 -3.02 -2.47
C GLU A 96 27.54 -3.89 -3.11
N GLU A 97 27.14 -4.92 -3.87
CA GLU A 97 28.06 -5.77 -4.62
C GLU A 97 28.73 -5.00 -5.77
N ILE A 98 27.96 -4.28 -6.60
CA ILE A 98 28.48 -3.55 -7.76
C ILE A 98 29.44 -2.42 -7.35
N VAL A 99 29.13 -1.70 -6.28
CA VAL A 99 30.00 -0.62 -5.78
C VAL A 99 31.12 -1.13 -4.87
N ASN A 100 31.20 -2.46 -4.69
CA ASN A 100 32.20 -3.16 -3.90
C ASN A 100 32.32 -2.63 -2.46
N VAL A 101 31.19 -2.58 -1.75
CA VAL A 101 31.15 -2.16 -0.34
C VAL A 101 32.03 -3.11 0.49
N PRO A 102 32.96 -2.58 1.32
CA PRO A 102 33.79 -3.39 2.20
C PRO A 102 32.94 -4.27 3.13
N SER A 103 33.34 -5.53 3.34
CA SER A 103 32.57 -6.51 4.12
C SER A 103 32.11 -6.01 5.49
N LYS A 104 32.94 -5.25 6.20
CA LYS A 104 32.62 -4.65 7.52
C LYS A 104 31.52 -3.57 7.49
N LEU A 105 31.17 -3.07 6.30
CA LEU A 105 30.16 -2.03 6.07
C LEU A 105 28.93 -2.57 5.33
N ARG A 106 28.91 -3.86 4.96
CA ARG A 106 27.78 -4.46 4.25
C ARG A 106 26.57 -4.60 5.15
N THR A 107 25.40 -4.36 4.58
CA THR A 107 24.13 -4.46 5.29
C THR A 107 23.72 -5.94 5.41
N ASP A 108 23.27 -6.35 6.59
CA ASP A 108 22.70 -7.68 6.81
C ASP A 108 21.24 -7.73 6.36
N PHE A 109 21.03 -7.77 5.04
CA PHE A 109 19.68 -7.82 4.46
C PHE A 109 18.91 -9.08 4.86
N VAL A 110 19.60 -10.20 5.12
CA VAL A 110 18.97 -11.46 5.53
C VAL A 110 18.44 -11.34 6.96
N GLY A 111 19.27 -10.89 7.90
CA GLY A 111 18.84 -10.65 9.27
C GLY A 111 17.74 -9.60 9.37
N MET A 112 17.82 -8.52 8.58
CA MET A 112 16.73 -7.53 8.46
C MET A 112 15.43 -8.15 7.95
N ALA A 113 15.51 -9.08 6.99
CA ALA A 113 14.35 -9.78 6.46
C ALA A 113 13.68 -10.69 7.46
N GLU A 114 14.45 -11.48 8.18
CA GLU A 114 13.93 -12.35 9.23
C GLU A 114 13.28 -11.54 10.36
N ALA A 115 13.94 -10.47 10.82
CA ALA A 115 13.41 -9.59 11.87
C ALA A 115 12.11 -8.90 11.44
N THR A 116 12.04 -8.42 10.20
CA THR A 116 10.87 -7.70 9.69
C THR A 116 9.69 -8.61 9.42
N VAL A 117 9.92 -9.87 9.01
CA VAL A 117 8.86 -10.89 8.92
C VAL A 117 8.17 -11.06 10.27
N ALA A 118 8.95 -11.30 11.33
CA ALA A 118 8.41 -11.48 12.67
C ALA A 118 7.62 -10.25 13.14
N GLU A 119 8.11 -9.06 12.83
CA GLU A 119 7.50 -7.80 13.22
C GLU A 119 6.25 -7.46 12.41
N ASN A 120 6.20 -7.79 11.11
CA ASN A 120 5.02 -7.62 10.25
C ASN A 120 3.87 -8.52 10.71
N LEU A 121 4.16 -9.77 11.07
CA LEU A 121 3.15 -10.74 11.50
C LEU A 121 2.43 -10.33 12.80
N LYS A 122 3.04 -9.49 13.63
CA LYS A 122 2.40 -8.93 14.84
C LYS A 122 1.29 -7.93 14.52
N TRP A 123 1.26 -7.33 13.33
CA TRP A 123 0.30 -6.27 13.00
C TRP A 123 -1.16 -6.73 13.13
N TYR A 124 -1.51 -7.87 12.53
CA TYR A 124 -2.89 -8.33 12.49
C TYR A 124 -3.48 -8.57 13.90
N PRO A 125 -2.84 -9.37 14.78
CA PRO A 125 -3.36 -9.55 16.13
C PRO A 125 -3.41 -8.25 16.93
N LEU A 126 -2.48 -7.30 16.72
CA LEU A 126 -2.53 -5.99 17.37
C LEU A 126 -3.75 -5.17 16.95
N VAL A 127 -4.08 -5.13 15.64
CA VAL A 127 -5.26 -4.41 15.15
C VAL A 127 -6.55 -5.08 15.63
N VAL A 128 -6.59 -6.41 15.67
CA VAL A 128 -7.74 -7.14 16.22
C VAL A 128 -7.92 -6.79 17.70
N ASP A 129 -6.85 -6.82 18.50
CA ASP A 129 -6.89 -6.45 19.91
C ASP A 129 -7.30 -4.99 20.13
N GLU A 130 -6.78 -4.06 19.32
CA GLU A 130 -7.17 -2.64 19.34
C GLU A 130 -8.68 -2.46 19.04
N LEU A 131 -9.20 -3.18 18.05
CA LEU A 131 -10.63 -3.19 17.73
C LEU A 131 -11.46 -3.78 18.88
N GLU A 132 -11.08 -4.93 19.44
CA GLU A 132 -11.87 -5.53 20.51
C GLU A 132 -11.85 -4.70 21.79
N LYS A 133 -10.71 -4.10 22.16
CA LYS A 133 -10.60 -3.18 23.31
C LYS A 133 -11.41 -1.90 23.13
N GLY A 134 -11.49 -1.39 21.90
CA GLY A 134 -12.24 -0.18 21.57
C GLY A 134 -13.76 -0.39 21.47
N ARG A 135 -14.24 -1.64 21.50
CA ARG A 135 -15.64 -1.97 21.23
C ARG A 135 -16.51 -1.75 22.48
N LYS A 136 -17.60 -1.01 22.33
CA LYS A 136 -18.61 -0.85 23.39
C LYS A 136 -19.66 -1.98 23.32
N ALA A 137 -19.73 -2.81 24.35
CA ALA A 137 -20.69 -3.91 24.42
C ALA A 137 -22.13 -3.39 24.61
N GLY A 138 -23.10 -4.11 24.03
CA GLY A 138 -24.53 -3.85 24.23
C GLY A 138 -25.13 -2.69 23.42
N MET A 139 -24.35 -2.04 22.56
CA MET A 139 -24.86 -0.98 21.69
C MET A 139 -25.63 -1.58 20.50
N SER A 140 -26.83 -1.07 20.24
CA SER A 140 -27.63 -1.47 19.09
C SER A 140 -27.36 -0.58 17.88
N ARG A 141 -27.40 -1.19 16.69
CA ARG A 141 -27.46 -0.50 15.41
C ARG A 141 -28.92 -0.24 15.00
N LYS A 142 -29.14 0.73 14.11
CA LYS A 142 -30.39 0.88 13.34
C LYS A 142 -30.62 -0.33 12.39
N PRO A 143 -31.85 -0.48 11.82
CA PRO A 143 -32.14 -1.53 10.86
C PRO A 143 -31.18 -1.51 9.66
N LEU A 144 -30.80 -2.69 9.16
CA LEU A 144 -29.81 -2.82 8.08
C LEU A 144 -30.16 -2.07 6.78
N THR A 145 -31.46 -1.93 6.53
CA THR A 145 -32.00 -1.16 5.42
C THR A 145 -31.67 0.33 5.50
N GLU A 146 -31.18 0.85 6.62
CA GLU A 146 -30.77 2.26 6.72
C GLU A 146 -29.40 2.52 6.08
N TYR A 147 -28.53 1.53 5.91
CA TYR A 147 -27.12 1.78 5.53
C TYR A 147 -26.80 1.64 4.04
N HIS A 148 -27.74 1.16 3.22
CA HIS A 148 -27.52 0.95 1.78
C HIS A 148 -27.67 2.25 0.96
N ARG A 149 -27.11 2.27 -0.27
CA ARG A 149 -27.16 3.38 -1.27
C ARG A 149 -26.30 4.62 -0.96
N PHE A 150 -25.00 4.45 -0.74
CA PHE A 150 -24.04 5.57 -0.75
C PHE A 150 -23.37 5.69 -2.14
N LYS A 151 -22.71 6.82 -2.42
CA LYS A 151 -21.82 6.96 -3.60
C LYS A 151 -20.62 5.99 -3.55
N ILE A 152 -20.35 5.45 -2.35
CA ILE A 152 -19.70 4.17 -2.15
C ILE A 152 -20.76 3.07 -2.24
N ASP A 153 -20.51 2.04 -3.06
CA ASP A 153 -21.41 0.92 -3.23
C ASP A 153 -21.47 0.02 -1.98
N VAL A 154 -22.37 0.37 -1.05
CA VAL A 154 -22.80 -0.49 0.04
C VAL A 154 -24.02 -1.30 -0.40
N LYS A 155 -23.88 -2.62 -0.46
CA LYS A 155 -24.94 -3.56 -0.85
C LYS A 155 -25.42 -4.37 0.35
N LEU A 156 -26.73 -4.55 0.45
CA LEU A 156 -27.36 -5.54 1.35
C LEU A 156 -27.58 -6.81 0.54
N VAL A 157 -26.94 -7.91 0.93
CA VAL A 157 -27.11 -9.23 0.30
C VAL A 157 -27.57 -10.19 1.39
N GLY A 158 -28.82 -10.63 1.30
CA GLY A 158 -29.47 -11.35 2.40
C GLY A 158 -29.59 -10.47 3.64
N ASP A 159 -29.01 -10.92 4.74
CA ASP A 159 -28.96 -10.24 6.05
C ASP A 159 -27.60 -9.58 6.36
N LYS A 160 -26.73 -9.46 5.35
CA LYS A 160 -25.37 -8.93 5.49
C LYS A 160 -25.12 -7.70 4.64
N LEU A 161 -24.38 -6.75 5.20
CA LEU A 161 -23.89 -5.59 4.46
C LEU A 161 -22.53 -5.89 3.86
N TYR A 162 -22.31 -5.35 2.66
CA TYR A 162 -21.04 -5.43 1.96
C TYR A 162 -20.63 -4.06 1.45
N TRP A 163 -19.36 -3.72 1.61
CA TRP A 163 -18.72 -2.59 0.95
C TRP A 163 -18.01 -3.08 -0.31
N LEU A 164 -18.46 -2.61 -1.47
CA LEU A 164 -17.75 -2.78 -2.74
C LEU A 164 -16.79 -1.61 -2.93
N MET A 165 -15.49 -1.86 -2.75
CA MET A 165 -14.52 -0.80 -3.01
C MET A 165 -14.52 -0.43 -4.48
N ARG A 166 -14.79 0.85 -4.75
CA ARG A 166 -14.94 1.40 -6.11
C ARG A 166 -16.07 0.75 -6.93
N GLY A 167 -17.05 0.12 -6.28
CA GLY A 167 -18.15 -0.54 -6.97
C GLY A 167 -17.81 -1.85 -7.66
N LEU A 168 -16.60 -2.37 -7.44
CA LEU A 168 -16.17 -3.62 -8.03
C LEU A 168 -16.66 -4.80 -7.20
N GLU A 169 -17.37 -5.75 -7.81
CA GLU A 169 -17.82 -6.97 -7.13
C GLU A 169 -16.66 -7.87 -6.69
N THR A 170 -15.52 -7.77 -7.38
CA THR A 170 -14.28 -8.47 -7.01
C THR A 170 -13.60 -7.87 -5.77
N GLU A 171 -14.03 -6.71 -5.30
CA GLU A 171 -13.49 -5.99 -4.14
C GLU A 171 -14.58 -5.78 -3.09
N MET A 172 -15.33 -6.85 -2.80
CA MET A 172 -16.47 -6.84 -1.90
C MET A 172 -16.04 -7.32 -0.50
N PHE A 173 -16.25 -6.47 0.51
CA PHE A 173 -15.89 -6.74 1.91
C PHE A 173 -17.14 -6.76 2.79
N GLU A 174 -17.31 -7.82 3.59
CA GLU A 174 -18.40 -7.87 4.56
C GLU A 174 -18.23 -6.78 5.62
N LEU A 175 -19.32 -6.07 5.92
CA LEU A 175 -19.42 -5.09 6.99
C LEU A 175 -20.02 -5.75 8.24
N ALA A 176 -19.14 -6.16 9.15
CA ALA A 176 -19.55 -6.69 10.44
C ALA A 176 -19.88 -5.55 11.41
N HIS A 177 -21.00 -5.66 12.13
CA HIS A 177 -21.35 -4.68 13.16
C HIS A 177 -20.25 -4.61 14.23
N TYR A 178 -19.89 -3.39 14.62
CA TYR A 178 -18.84 -3.13 15.60
C TYR A 178 -19.44 -2.57 16.90
N ASP A 179 -19.94 -1.34 16.85
CA ASP A 179 -20.71 -0.68 17.91
C ASP A 179 -21.60 0.41 17.31
N GLU A 180 -22.67 0.81 18.00
CA GLU A 180 -23.58 1.88 17.53
C GLU A 180 -23.96 1.70 16.04
N ASP A 181 -23.85 2.77 15.23
CA ASP A 181 -23.97 2.76 13.78
C ASP A 181 -22.59 2.62 13.07
N THR A 182 -21.64 1.94 13.70
CA THR A 182 -20.28 1.66 13.20
C THR A 182 -20.15 0.20 12.78
N PHE A 183 -19.47 0.00 11.65
CA PHE A 183 -19.15 -1.33 11.12
C PHE A 183 -17.65 -1.43 10.86
N ARG A 184 -17.12 -2.65 10.91
CA ARG A 184 -15.75 -2.97 10.50
C ARG A 184 -15.74 -3.82 9.26
N TRP A 185 -14.69 -3.68 8.46
CA TRP A 185 -14.49 -4.43 7.22
C TRP A 185 -13.16 -5.21 7.18
N LEU A 186 -12.47 -5.31 8.33
CA LEU A 186 -11.28 -6.13 8.48
C LEU A 186 -11.61 -7.61 8.23
N GLN A 187 -10.88 -8.22 7.30
CA GLN A 187 -10.92 -9.66 7.00
C GLN A 187 -9.68 -10.36 7.57
N PRO A 188 -9.64 -11.70 7.65
CA PRO A 188 -8.41 -12.43 7.93
C PRO A 188 -7.24 -11.96 7.06
N ARG A 189 -6.05 -11.86 7.64
CA ARG A 189 -4.85 -11.35 6.95
C ARG A 189 -4.62 -12.03 5.61
N ASP A 190 -4.75 -13.36 5.57
CA ASP A 190 -4.50 -14.13 4.35
C ASP A 190 -5.52 -13.83 3.25
N GLU A 191 -6.75 -13.46 3.60
CA GLU A 191 -7.76 -13.01 2.63
C GLU A 191 -7.44 -11.61 2.10
N LEU A 192 -7.02 -10.70 2.98
CA LEU A 192 -6.56 -9.37 2.57
C LEU A 192 -5.40 -9.48 1.58
N VAL A 193 -4.38 -10.26 1.92
CA VAL A 193 -3.20 -10.47 1.07
C VAL A 193 -3.55 -11.18 -0.24
N ARG A 194 -4.44 -12.17 -0.20
CA ARG A 194 -4.95 -12.85 -1.41
C ARG A 194 -5.62 -11.88 -2.38
N ASN A 195 -6.31 -10.87 -1.86
CA ASN A 195 -6.94 -9.81 -2.64
C ASN A 195 -5.96 -8.66 -2.97
N GLY A 196 -4.66 -8.85 -2.74
CA GLY A 196 -3.62 -7.86 -3.01
C GLY A 196 -3.65 -6.64 -2.08
N ARG A 197 -4.43 -6.66 -0.98
CA ARG A 197 -4.46 -5.55 -0.03
C ARG A 197 -3.18 -5.53 0.80
N ARG A 198 -2.60 -4.33 0.90
CA ARG A 198 -1.49 -4.09 1.81
C ARG A 198 -2.00 -4.24 3.25
N ALA A 199 -1.52 -5.27 3.93
CA ALA A 199 -1.66 -5.48 5.36
C ALA A 199 -0.39 -4.99 6.04
N GLY A 200 -0.46 -3.92 6.83
CA GLY A 200 0.75 -3.32 7.38
C GLY A 200 0.52 -2.27 8.48
N ARG A 201 1.59 -1.98 9.21
CA ARG A 201 1.60 -1.17 10.44
C ARG A 201 1.04 0.24 10.33
N ASN A 202 0.98 0.80 9.13
CA ASN A 202 0.39 2.11 8.89
C ASN A 202 -1.14 2.08 8.92
N GLN A 203 -1.77 0.93 9.16
CA GLN A 203 -3.23 0.79 9.22
C GLN A 203 -3.65 0.30 10.61
N GLY A 204 -3.99 1.24 11.50
CA GLY A 204 -4.57 0.96 12.82
C GLY A 204 -6.08 0.71 12.78
N ALA A 205 -6.70 0.45 13.93
CA ALA A 205 -8.13 0.09 14.00
C ALA A 205 -9.08 1.12 13.34
N THR A 206 -8.74 2.41 13.38
CA THR A 206 -9.54 3.48 12.77
C THR A 206 -9.73 3.30 11.26
N PHE A 207 -8.71 2.84 10.54
CA PHE A 207 -8.79 2.56 9.10
C PHE A 207 -9.84 1.50 8.75
N TRP A 208 -10.00 0.52 9.65
CA TRP A 208 -10.84 -0.66 9.45
C TRP A 208 -12.29 -0.45 9.88
N LYS A 209 -12.66 0.76 10.30
CA LYS A 209 -14.01 1.14 10.72
C LYS A 209 -14.64 2.09 9.72
N VAL A 210 -15.95 1.96 9.58
CA VAL A 210 -16.80 2.92 8.89
C VAL A 210 -17.93 3.31 9.83
N LYS A 211 -18.10 4.61 10.04
CA LYS A 211 -19.17 5.14 10.90
C LYS A 211 -20.29 5.68 10.03
N PHE A 212 -21.52 5.29 10.34
CA PHE A 212 -22.70 5.88 9.75
C PHE A 212 -23.30 6.89 10.74
N GLU A 213 -23.77 8.01 10.21
CA GLU A 213 -24.45 9.03 11.02
C GLU A 213 -25.83 9.33 10.44
N ALA A 214 -26.77 9.56 11.36
CA ALA A 214 -28.10 9.99 11.04
C ALA A 214 -28.17 11.51 10.86
N SER A 215 -29.07 11.96 9.99
CA SER A 215 -29.52 13.34 9.93
C SER A 215 -30.32 13.71 11.19
N GLU A 216 -30.68 14.99 11.30
CA GLU A 216 -31.66 15.47 12.28
C GLU A 216 -33.01 14.74 12.18
N SER A 217 -33.35 14.20 11.00
CA SER A 217 -34.55 13.36 10.79
C SER A 217 -34.39 11.90 11.24
N ALA A 218 -33.33 11.57 11.97
CA ALA A 218 -33.00 10.23 12.49
C ALA A 218 -32.74 9.13 11.42
N THR A 219 -32.63 9.50 10.15
CA THR A 219 -32.33 8.62 9.00
C THR A 219 -30.84 8.61 8.70
N ILE A 220 -30.24 7.45 8.45
CA ILE A 220 -28.82 7.38 8.08
C ILE A 220 -28.59 8.05 6.73
N ASN A 221 -27.79 9.13 6.72
CA ASN A 221 -27.50 9.90 5.51
C ASN A 221 -26.00 10.15 5.28
N LYS A 222 -25.14 9.88 6.26
CA LYS A 222 -23.68 10.04 6.14
C LYS A 222 -22.95 8.73 6.39
N LEU A 223 -21.88 8.52 5.62
CA LEU A 223 -20.87 7.50 5.82
C LEU A 223 -19.53 8.21 5.99
N ILE A 224 -18.84 7.91 7.08
CA ILE A 224 -17.58 8.54 7.48
C ILE A 224 -16.51 7.46 7.55
N TRP A 225 -15.42 7.65 6.81
CA TRP A 225 -14.26 6.77 6.81
C TRP A 225 -12.97 7.57 6.97
N VAL A 226 -12.07 7.09 7.83
CA VAL A 226 -10.77 7.73 8.10
C VAL A 226 -9.68 6.82 7.56
N PRO A 227 -9.22 7.04 6.32
CA PRO A 227 -8.18 6.20 5.71
C PRO A 227 -6.78 6.45 6.31
N ASP A 228 -6.59 7.63 6.92
CA ASP A 228 -5.36 8.05 7.55
C ASP A 228 -5.73 8.95 8.72
N SER A 229 -5.20 8.67 9.91
CA SER A 229 -5.48 9.44 11.12
C SER A 229 -4.94 10.87 11.07
N GLU A 230 -3.96 11.14 10.20
CA GLU A 230 -3.39 12.47 10.00
C GLU A 230 -4.20 13.32 9.00
N LEU A 231 -5.13 12.69 8.26
CA LEU A 231 -5.95 13.36 7.26
C LEU A 231 -7.40 13.53 7.74
N PRO A 232 -8.13 14.54 7.23
CA PRO A 232 -9.56 14.67 7.47
C PRO A 232 -10.33 13.40 7.05
N PRO A 233 -11.42 13.06 7.75
CA PRO A 233 -12.28 11.96 7.33
C PRO A 233 -12.84 12.20 5.93
N ILE A 234 -12.96 11.12 5.17
CA ILE A 234 -13.75 11.11 3.94
C ILE A 234 -15.23 10.92 4.33
N ILE A 235 -16.05 11.88 3.93
CA ILE A 235 -17.49 11.91 4.23
C ILE A 235 -18.27 11.74 2.94
N TYR A 236 -19.19 10.77 2.92
CA TYR A 236 -20.13 10.54 1.84
C TYR A 236 -21.53 10.79 2.34
N THR A 237 -22.27 11.62 1.62
CA THR A 237 -23.68 11.89 1.90
C THR A 237 -24.54 11.17 0.86
N LYS A 238 -25.66 10.58 1.28
CA LYS A 238 -26.67 10.09 0.35
C LYS A 238 -27.25 11.25 -0.44
N SER A 239 -27.36 11.07 -1.75
CA SER A 239 -28.09 11.96 -2.66
C SER A 239 -29.60 11.78 -2.53
#